data_AF-A0A5C8D316-F1
#
_entry.id   AF-A0A5C8D316-F1
#
_cell.length_a   1.000
_cell.length_b   1.000
_cell.length_c   1.000
_cell.angle_alpha   90.00
_cell.angle_beta   90.00
_cell.angle_gamma   90.00
#
_symmetry.space_group_name_H-M   'P 1'
#
loop_
_entity.id
_entity.type
_entity.pdbx_description
1 polymer ?
#
loop_
_entity_poly.entity_id
_entity_poly.type
_entity_poly.pdbx_seq_one_letter_code
_entity_poly.pdbx_strand_id
1 'polypeptide(L)'
;MNFPDKYIRLKIIKKMLPDKAPIDKEVLEDDFLLSLSEIIEGFSPREIKNTILEVFISSIQKNANINKELFEEVFNKAKEKFEQLKAKSNIRKENLKLKIKENLETNNYNIQSNDAENKTDKLENKNQGVKNEG
;
A
#
# COMPACT_ATOMS: atom_id res chain seq x y z
N MET A 1 -0.78 5.79 10.93
CA MET A 1 -1.14 4.45 11.46
C MET A 1 0.14 3.68 11.70
N ASN A 2 0.32 3.09 12.87
CA ASN A 2 1.49 2.24 13.14
C ASN A 2 1.20 0.82 12.60
N PHE A 3 2.13 0.23 11.86
CA PHE A 3 1.98 -1.16 11.40
C PHE A 3 2.12 -2.11 12.59
N PRO A 4 1.42 -3.27 12.58
CA PRO A 4 1.52 -4.23 13.66
C PRO A 4 2.95 -4.75 13.78
N ASP A 5 3.50 -4.75 14.99
CA ASP A 5 4.77 -5.41 15.30
C ASP A 5 4.65 -6.94 15.18
N LYS A 6 5.78 -7.65 15.29
CA LYS A 6 5.88 -9.10 15.19
C LYS A 6 4.84 -9.84 16.06
N TYR A 7 4.68 -9.45 17.33
CA TYR A 7 3.79 -10.12 18.26
C TYR A 7 2.31 -9.79 18.00
N ILE A 8 2.00 -8.57 17.55
CA ILE A 8 0.65 -8.22 17.11
C ILE A 8 0.29 -9.03 15.86
N ARG A 9 1.20 -9.20 14.91
CA ARG A 9 0.98 -10.05 13.72
C ARG A 9 0.71 -11.49 14.12
N LEU A 10 1.52 -12.07 15.02
CA LEU A 10 1.28 -13.41 15.58
C LEU A 10 -0.12 -13.54 16.19
N LYS A 11 -0.55 -12.58 17.02
CA LYS A 11 -1.88 -12.59 17.64
C LYS A 11 -3.00 -12.57 16.59
N ILE A 12 -2.83 -11.79 15.52
CA ILE A 12 -3.80 -11.76 14.41
C ILE A 12 -3.84 -13.10 13.68
N ILE A 13 -2.67 -13.71 13.42
CA ILE A 13 -2.58 -15.03 12.79
C ILE A 13 -3.35 -16.06 13.61
N LYS A 14 -3.00 -16.20 14.90
CA LYS A 14 -3.65 -17.14 15.83
C LYS A 14 -5.17 -16.95 15.85
N LYS A 15 -5.65 -15.71 15.92
CA LYS A 15 -7.09 -15.39 15.95
C LYS A 15 -7.84 -15.78 14.68
N MET A 16 -7.15 -15.88 13.55
CA MET A 16 -7.76 -16.18 12.25
C MET A 16 -7.77 -17.68 11.93
N LEU A 17 -7.02 -18.50 12.67
CA LEU A 17 -7.01 -19.96 12.49
C LEU A 17 -8.30 -20.54 13.10
N PRO A 18 -9.14 -21.27 12.33
CA PRO A 18 -10.35 -21.87 12.86
C PRO A 18 -10.04 -23.17 13.63
N ASP A 19 -10.61 -23.31 14.82
CA ASP A 19 -10.39 -24.49 15.68
C ASP A 19 -10.83 -25.82 15.06
N LYS A 20 -11.81 -25.78 14.14
CA LYS A 20 -12.41 -26.96 13.49
C LYS A 20 -11.92 -27.20 12.07
N ALA A 21 -10.99 -26.37 11.57
CA ALA A 21 -10.45 -26.58 10.24
C ALA A 21 -9.49 -27.78 10.24
N PRO A 22 -9.39 -28.53 9.12
CA PRO A 22 -8.47 -29.67 9.00
C PRO A 22 -7.04 -29.17 8.78
N ILE A 23 -6.48 -28.52 9.80
CA ILE A 23 -5.12 -27.96 9.82
C ILE A 23 -4.22 -28.94 10.56
N ASP A 24 -3.04 -29.20 10.00
CA ASP A 24 -2.05 -30.05 10.65
C ASP A 24 -1.60 -29.44 11.98
N LYS A 25 -1.49 -30.27 13.02
CA LYS A 25 -1.18 -29.79 14.38
C LYS A 25 0.13 -29.01 14.45
N GLU A 26 1.10 -29.39 13.63
CA GLU A 26 2.40 -28.74 13.55
C GLU A 26 2.29 -27.27 13.11
N VAL A 27 1.28 -26.90 12.32
CA VAL A 27 1.02 -25.51 11.92
C VAL A 27 0.65 -24.65 13.14
N LEU A 28 0.03 -25.25 14.16
CA LEU A 28 -0.43 -24.54 15.34
C LEU A 28 0.69 -24.29 16.36
N GLU A 29 1.90 -24.78 16.09
CA GLU A 29 3.07 -24.54 16.92
C GLU A 29 3.44 -23.06 16.91
N ASP A 30 3.68 -22.51 18.11
CA ASP A 30 3.96 -21.09 18.29
C ASP A 30 5.19 -20.62 17.50
N ASP A 31 6.24 -21.43 17.43
CA ASP A 31 7.47 -21.12 16.69
C ASP A 31 7.24 -21.00 15.19
N PHE A 32 6.38 -21.86 14.62
CA PHE A 32 6.02 -21.79 13.21
C PHE A 32 5.14 -20.56 12.93
N LEU A 33 4.12 -20.30 13.75
CA LEU A 33 3.29 -19.10 13.58
C LEU A 33 4.11 -17.81 13.78
N LEU A 34 5.15 -17.85 14.62
CA LEU A 34 6.09 -16.77 14.82
C LEU A 34 6.92 -16.51 13.56
N SER A 35 7.44 -17.55 12.90
CA SER A 35 8.20 -17.41 11.65
C SER A 35 7.32 -16.82 10.53
N LEU A 36 6.06 -17.26 10.42
CA LEU A 36 5.10 -16.66 9.48
C LEU A 36 4.91 -15.16 9.75
N SER A 37 4.85 -14.76 11.02
CA SER A 37 4.73 -13.34 11.39
C SER A 37 5.94 -12.50 10.99
N GLU A 38 7.13 -13.10 10.87
CA GLU A 38 8.35 -12.43 10.40
C GLU A 38 8.33 -12.24 8.89
N ILE A 39 7.92 -13.26 8.13
CA ILE A 39 7.83 -13.21 6.66
C ILE A 39 7.00 -12.01 6.19
N ILE A 40 5.85 -11.79 6.83
CA ILE A 40 4.88 -10.74 6.48
C ILE A 40 5.12 -9.42 7.24
N GLU A 41 6.36 -9.10 7.58
CA GLU A 41 6.71 -7.79 8.12
C GLU A 41 6.22 -6.65 7.21
N GLY A 42 5.63 -5.61 7.82
CA GLY A 42 5.08 -4.45 7.13
C GLY A 42 3.62 -4.60 6.71
N PHE A 43 3.03 -5.80 6.84
CA PHE A 43 1.63 -6.02 6.50
C PHE A 43 0.69 -5.31 7.48
N SER A 44 -0.35 -4.69 6.94
CA SER A 44 -1.51 -4.21 7.70
C SER A 44 -2.37 -5.38 8.19
N PRO A 45 -3.22 -5.19 9.23
CA PRO A 45 -4.11 -6.25 9.70
C PRO A 45 -5.01 -6.86 8.62
N ARG A 46 -5.38 -6.07 7.59
CA ARG A 46 -6.18 -6.57 6.46
C ARG A 46 -5.37 -7.53 5.60
N GLU A 47 -4.12 -7.19 5.28
CA GLU A 47 -3.24 -8.03 4.46
C GLU A 47 -2.98 -9.37 5.16
N ILE A 48 -2.73 -9.37 6.47
CA ILE A 48 -2.53 -10.61 7.26
C ILE A 48 -3.75 -11.53 7.14
N LYS A 49 -4.96 -10.99 7.35
CA LYS A 49 -6.20 -11.76 7.23
C LYS A 49 -6.38 -12.34 5.84
N ASN A 50 -6.11 -11.54 4.81
CA ASN A 50 -6.23 -11.96 3.42
C ASN A 50 -5.24 -13.08 3.10
N THR A 51 -4.00 -13.01 3.58
CA THR A 51 -3.00 -14.08 3.39
C THR A 51 -3.47 -15.40 4.01
N ILE A 52 -4.07 -15.36 5.21
CA ILE A 52 -4.60 -16.57 5.85
C ILE A 52 -5.79 -17.14 5.08
N LEU A 53 -6.69 -16.29 4.59
CA LEU A 53 -7.78 -16.73 3.72
C LEU A 53 -7.27 -17.38 2.43
N GLU A 54 -6.20 -16.84 1.86
CA GLU A 54 -5.57 -17.39 0.65
C GLU A 54 -5.01 -18.81 0.88
N VAL A 55 -4.57 -19.15 2.10
CA VAL A 55 -4.17 -20.53 2.44
C VAL A 55 -5.35 -21.49 2.26
N PHE A 56 -6.51 -21.16 2.82
CA PHE A 56 -7.71 -22.01 2.70
C PHE A 56 -8.25 -22.06 1.27
N ILE A 57 -8.16 -20.96 0.52
CA ILE A 57 -8.51 -20.95 -0.90
C ILE A 57 -7.55 -21.85 -1.69
N SER A 58 -6.25 -21.74 -1.42
CA SER A 58 -5.20 -22.52 -2.10
C SER A 58 -5.32 -24.01 -1.80
N SER A 59 -5.66 -24.40 -0.57
CA SER A 59 -5.84 -25.82 -0.23
C SER A 59 -6.98 -26.44 -1.05
N ILE A 60 -8.10 -25.74 -1.19
CA ILE A 60 -9.25 -26.19 -1.99
C ILE A 60 -8.88 -26.24 -3.48
N GLN A 61 -8.26 -25.20 -4.01
CA GLN A 61 -7.90 -25.12 -5.43
C GLN A 61 -6.88 -26.20 -5.84
N LYS A 62 -5.95 -26.54 -4.96
CA LYS A 62 -4.91 -27.54 -5.21
C LYS A 62 -5.30 -28.95 -4.76
N ASN A 63 -6.45 -29.10 -4.10
CA ASN A 63 -6.83 -30.33 -3.39
C ASN A 63 -5.70 -30.83 -2.46
N ALA A 64 -5.12 -29.90 -1.70
CA ALA A 64 -3.96 -30.12 -0.84
C ALA A 64 -4.31 -30.00 0.65
N ASN A 65 -3.55 -30.69 1.50
CA ASN A 65 -3.68 -30.58 2.95
C ASN A 65 -3.22 -29.19 3.44
N ILE A 66 -3.78 -28.75 4.56
CA ILE A 66 -3.41 -27.48 5.18
C ILE A 66 -2.23 -27.72 6.14
N ASN A 67 -1.04 -27.84 5.55
CA ASN A 67 0.22 -28.15 6.22
C ASN A 67 1.19 -26.94 6.25
N LYS A 68 2.35 -27.10 6.90
CA LYS A 68 3.38 -26.03 6.98
C LYS A 68 3.82 -25.53 5.60
N GLU A 69 4.04 -26.44 4.66
CA GLU A 69 4.51 -26.11 3.30
C GLU A 69 3.52 -25.19 2.57
N LEU A 70 2.22 -25.47 2.65
CA LEU A 70 1.20 -24.63 2.03
C LEU A 70 1.17 -23.22 2.65
N PHE A 71 1.30 -23.12 3.97
CA PHE A 71 1.39 -21.84 4.66
C PHE A 71 2.62 -21.05 4.20
N GLU A 72 3.80 -21.68 4.18
CA GLU A 72 5.03 -21.03 3.74
C GLU A 72 4.94 -20.57 2.29
N GLU A 73 4.42 -21.40 1.39
CA GLU A 73 4.24 -21.05 -0.02
C GLU A 73 3.38 -19.79 -0.17
N VAL A 74 2.21 -19.78 0.47
CA VAL A 74 1.25 -18.67 0.39
C VAL A 74 1.80 -17.40 1.03
N PHE A 75 2.45 -17.51 2.19
CA PHE A 75 3.02 -16.35 2.89
C PHE A 75 4.19 -15.73 2.11
N ASN A 76 5.07 -16.55 1.56
CA ASN A 76 6.18 -16.07 0.73
C ASN A 76 5.68 -15.39 -0.54
N LYS A 77 4.71 -16.00 -1.24
CA LYS A 77 4.08 -15.39 -2.42
C LYS A 77 3.38 -14.07 -2.10
N ALA A 78 2.69 -14.00 -0.96
CA ALA A 78 2.07 -12.77 -0.50
C ALA A 78 3.11 -11.67 -0.23
N LYS A 79 4.22 -12.02 0.43
CA LYS A 79 5.32 -11.10 0.71
C LYS A 79 5.99 -10.60 -0.57
N GLU A 80 6.25 -11.48 -1.53
CA GLU A 80 6.80 -11.12 -2.83
C GLU A 80 5.90 -10.09 -3.55
N LYS A 81 4.60 -10.38 -3.64
CA LYS A 81 3.61 -9.47 -4.24
C LYS A 81 3.56 -8.11 -3.53
N PHE A 82 3.63 -8.12 -2.20
CA PHE A 82 3.67 -6.91 -1.40
C PHE A 82 4.88 -6.04 -1.72
N GLU A 83 6.09 -6.61 -1.76
CA GLU A 83 7.31 -5.86 -2.07
C GLU A 83 7.30 -5.33 -3.53
N GLN A 84 6.79 -6.11 -4.48
CA GLN A 84 6.59 -5.64 -5.86
C GLN A 84 5.65 -4.42 -5.94
N LEU A 85 4.53 -4.45 -5.21
CA LEU A 85 3.59 -3.32 -5.18
C LEU A 85 4.19 -2.10 -4.48
N LYS A 86 4.94 -2.30 -3.40
CA LYS A 86 5.65 -1.25 -2.68
C LYS A 86 6.70 -0.58 -3.58
N ALA A 87 7.49 -1.36 -4.30
CA ALA A 87 8.48 -0.84 -5.27
C ALA A 87 7.80 -0.01 -6.38
N LYS A 88 6.71 -0.53 -6.98
CA LYS A 88 5.93 0.20 -8.00
C LYS A 88 5.33 1.50 -7.46
N SER A 89 4.84 1.49 -6.21
CA SER A 89 4.30 2.67 -5.54
C SER A 89 5.38 3.74 -5.32
N ASN A 90 6.58 3.34 -4.88
CA ASN A 90 7.71 4.24 -4.69
C ASN A 90 8.13 4.91 -6.01
N ILE A 91 8.26 4.14 -7.10
CA ILE A 91 8.58 4.68 -8.43
C ILE A 91 7.52 5.69 -8.87
N ARG A 92 6.24 5.35 -8.72
CA ARG A 92 5.12 6.25 -9.05
C ARG A 92 5.17 7.54 -8.22
N LYS A 93 5.52 7.44 -6.93
CA LYS A 93 5.63 8.59 -6.03
C LYS A 93 6.78 9.51 -6.44
N GLU A 94 7.95 8.97 -6.78
CA GLU A 94 9.08 9.77 -7.26
C GLU A 94 8.76 10.45 -8.60
N ASN A 95 8.17 9.73 -9.55
CA ASN A 95 7.74 10.31 -10.82
C ASN A 95 6.70 11.43 -10.62
N LEU A 96 5.77 11.26 -9.67
CA LEU A 96 4.79 12.28 -9.36
C LEU A 96 5.45 13.52 -8.73
N LYS A 97 6.42 13.34 -7.83
CA LYS A 97 7.18 14.46 -7.24
C LYS A 97 7.90 15.27 -8.32
N LEU A 98 8.55 14.60 -9.28
CA LEU A 98 9.25 15.27 -10.39
C LEU A 98 8.27 16.09 -11.24
N LYS A 99 7.13 15.51 -11.62
CA LYS A 99 6.08 16.23 -12.37
C LYS A 99 5.50 17.41 -11.61
N ILE A 100 5.27 17.27 -10.31
CA ILE A 100 4.80 18.39 -9.47
C ILE A 100 5.85 19.50 -9.45
N LYS A 101 7.13 19.16 -9.26
CA LYS A 101 8.22 20.14 -9.26
C LYS A 101 8.32 20.90 -10.60
N GLU A 102 8.31 20.17 -11.71
CA GLU A 102 8.34 20.76 -13.07
C GLU A 102 7.14 21.69 -13.31
N ASN A 103 5.93 21.27 -12.93
CA ASN A 103 4.73 22.10 -13.09
C ASN A 103 4.81 23.39 -12.26
N LEU A 104 5.38 23.34 -11.05
CA LEU A 104 5.60 24.52 -10.22
C LEU A 104 6.64 25.46 -10.82
N GLU A 105 7.76 24.93 -11.34
CA GLU A 105 8.83 25.72 -11.98
C GLU A 105 8.36 26.38 -13.28
N THR A 106 7.47 25.72 -14.03
CA THR A 106 6.95 26.21 -15.32
C THR A 106 5.63 26.99 -15.21
N ASN A 107 5.10 27.17 -14.00
CA ASN A 107 3.76 27.74 -13.76
C ASN A 107 2.63 27.01 -14.51
N ASN A 108 2.80 25.72 -14.78
CA ASN A 108 1.81 24.86 -15.44
C ASN A 108 0.81 24.27 -14.43
N TYR A 109 0.08 25.14 -13.73
CA TYR A 109 -0.97 24.74 -12.80
C TYR A 109 -2.10 25.79 -12.78
N ASN A 110 -3.32 25.33 -12.54
CA ASN A 110 -4.47 26.20 -12.35
C ASN A 110 -4.69 26.40 -10.86
N ILE A 111 -4.68 27.65 -10.41
CA ILE A 111 -5.14 28.00 -9.06
C ILE A 111 -6.66 28.01 -9.12
N GLN A 112 -7.31 27.07 -8.41
CA GLN A 112 -8.73 27.22 -8.11
C GLN A 112 -8.86 28.32 -7.06
N SER A 113 -9.25 29.51 -7.50
CA SER A 113 -9.78 30.51 -6.59
C SER A 113 -11.13 30.00 -6.10
N ASN A 114 -11.25 29.76 -4.79
CA ASN A 114 -12.54 29.71 -4.14
C ASN A 114 -13.04 31.16 -4.06
N ASP A 115 -13.46 31.73 -5.18
CA ASP A 115 -14.09 33.04 -5.21
C ASP A 115 -15.52 32.93 -4.70
N ALA A 116 -15.64 32.83 -3.37
CA ALA A 116 -16.40 33.87 -2.68
C ALA A 116 -15.40 35.02 -2.44
N GLU A 117 -15.48 36.02 -3.32
CA GLU A 117 -14.91 37.38 -3.17
C GLU A 117 -13.38 37.54 -3.25
N ASN A 118 -12.86 37.92 -4.44
CA ASN A 118 -12.38 39.29 -4.65
C ASN A 118 -12.12 39.60 -6.14
N LYS A 119 -13.01 40.41 -6.73
CA LYS A 119 -12.76 41.14 -7.97
C LYS A 119 -12.07 42.47 -7.65
N THR A 120 -10.75 42.49 -7.69
CA THR A 120 -9.82 43.65 -7.87
C THR A 120 -8.46 43.10 -7.48
N ASP A 121 -7.51 42.80 -8.37
CA ASP A 121 -6.82 43.76 -9.21
C ASP A 121 -6.25 43.10 -10.48
N LYS A 122 -6.84 43.41 -11.63
CA LYS A 122 -6.16 43.31 -12.94
C LYS A 122 -6.53 44.53 -13.78
N LEU A 123 -6.17 45.70 -13.27
CA LEU A 123 -6.33 46.97 -13.98
C LEU A 123 -5.09 47.85 -13.82
N GLU A 124 -3.88 47.30 -13.86
CA GLU A 124 -2.69 48.16 -13.84
C GLU A 124 -1.47 47.71 -14.65
N ASN A 125 -1.62 46.79 -15.61
CA ASN A 125 -0.53 46.52 -16.57
C ASN A 125 -1.02 46.34 -18.01
N LYS A 126 -1.79 47.32 -18.49
CA LYS A 126 -2.13 47.41 -19.91
C LYS A 126 -1.97 48.79 -20.55
N ASN A 127 -1.33 49.74 -19.88
CA ASN A 127 -0.97 51.01 -20.47
C ASN A 127 0.44 51.42 -20.05
N GLN A 128 1.45 50.92 -20.76
CA GLN A 128 2.52 51.76 -21.31
C GLN A 128 3.45 50.89 -22.16
N GLY A 129 3.08 50.80 -23.44
CA GLY A 129 3.92 50.29 -24.49
C GLY A 129 3.33 50.73 -25.83
N VAL A 130 4.08 51.59 -26.52
CA VAL A 130 3.94 51.97 -27.93
C VAL A 130 3.02 53.16 -28.24
N LYS A 131 3.62 54.35 -28.39
CA LYS A 131 3.62 55.07 -29.68
C LYS A 131 4.99 55.73 -29.91
N ASN A 132 5.66 55.26 -30.97
CA ASN A 132 6.85 55.86 -31.56
C ASN A 132 6.51 57.14 -32.35
N GLU A 133 7.46 58.06 -32.32
CA GLU A 133 8.01 58.94 -33.38
C GLU A 133 7.14 59.35 -34.57
N GLY A 134 7.15 60.67 -34.81
CA GLY A 134 6.67 61.39 -35.99
C GLY A 134 6.81 62.89 -35.78
#